data_AF-A0A3N5KTR0-F1
#
_entry.id   AF-A0A3N5KTR0-F1
#
_cell.length_a   1.000
_cell.length_b   1.000
_cell.length_c   1.000
_cell.angle_alpha   90.00
_cell.angle_beta   90.00
_cell.angle_gamma   90.00
#
_symmetry.space_group_name_H-M   'P 1'
#
loop_
_entity.id
_entity.type
_entity.pdbx_description
1 polymer ?
#
loop_
_entity_poly.entity_id
_entity_poly.type
_entity_poly.pdbx_seq_one_letter_code
_entity_poly.pdbx_strand_id
1 'polypeptide(L)'
;MKDELQQLPGVGPSIAADLQRLGVRSVKDLARRDPERMYARLCEITGQRQDPCVLYTFRCAVYAARTQRPESELLKWWKWKGRRLQ
;
A
#
# COMPACT_ATOMS: atom_id res chain seq x y z
N MET A 1 -6.85 -19.77 1.56
CA MET A 1 -6.67 -19.01 0.29
C MET A 1 -5.67 -17.90 0.59
N LYS A 2 -4.61 -17.75 -0.22
CA LYS A 2 -3.68 -16.62 -0.05
C LYS A 2 -4.44 -15.34 -0.42
N ASP A 3 -4.39 -14.36 0.47
CA ASP A 3 -4.95 -13.04 0.24
C ASP A 3 -4.31 -12.43 -1.01
N GLU A 4 -5.12 -12.02 -1.98
CA GLU A 4 -4.67 -11.44 -3.26
C GLU A 4 -3.73 -10.25 -3.02
N LEU A 5 -4.00 -9.47 -1.97
CA LEU A 5 -3.19 -8.30 -1.62
C LEU A 5 -1.78 -8.70 -1.18
N GLN A 6 -1.59 -9.88 -0.58
CA GLN A 6 -0.27 -10.38 -0.16
C GLN A 6 0.62 -10.80 -1.34
N GLN A 7 0.09 -10.80 -2.56
CA GLN A 7 0.90 -11.00 -3.77
C GLN A 7 1.66 -9.72 -4.16
N LEU A 8 1.27 -8.57 -3.61
CA LEU A 8 1.91 -7.30 -3.89
C LEU A 8 3.23 -7.15 -3.12
N PRO A 9 4.23 -6.48 -3.72
CA PRO A 9 5.52 -6.31 -3.08
C PRO A 9 5.41 -5.42 -1.83
N GLY A 10 6.04 -5.87 -0.75
CA GLY A 10 5.99 -5.21 0.56
C GLY A 10 4.69 -5.45 1.34
N VAL A 11 3.71 -6.18 0.79
CA VAL A 11 2.45 -6.47 1.48
C VAL A 11 2.53 -7.82 2.20
N GLY A 12 2.87 -7.77 3.49
CA GLY A 12 2.71 -8.91 4.40
C GLY A 12 1.30 -9.00 5.01
N PRO A 13 1.01 -10.02 5.84
CA PRO A 13 -0.29 -10.21 6.48
C PRO A 13 -0.80 -9.00 7.27
N SER A 14 0.09 -8.28 7.96
CA SER A 14 -0.26 -7.06 8.71
C SER A 14 -0.77 -5.96 7.77
N ILE A 15 -0.03 -5.69 6.70
CA ILE A 15 -0.39 -4.66 5.72
C ILE A 15 -1.67 -5.04 5.00
N ALA A 16 -1.85 -6.32 4.65
CA ALA A 16 -3.08 -6.81 4.05
C ALA A 16 -4.29 -6.57 4.98
N ALA A 17 -4.16 -6.82 6.28
CA ALA A 17 -5.20 -6.51 7.26
C ALA A 17 -5.51 -5.01 7.32
N ASP A 18 -4.50 -4.14 7.25
CA ASP A 18 -4.70 -2.69 7.22
C ASP A 18 -5.39 -2.23 5.93
N LEU A 19 -5.03 -2.79 4.78
CA LEU A 19 -5.72 -2.56 3.51
C LEU A 19 -7.20 -2.96 3.60
N GLN A 20 -7.49 -4.10 4.20
CA GLN A 20 -8.87 -4.55 4.43
C GLN A 20 -9.64 -3.61 5.36
N ARG A 21 -9.02 -3.11 6.44
CA ARG A 21 -9.61 -2.09 7.33
C ARG A 21 -9.93 -0.78 6.59
N LEU A 22 -9.13 -0.45 5.58
CA LEU A 22 -9.35 0.70 4.69
C LEU A 22 -10.40 0.44 3.60
N GLY A 23 -11.01 -0.75 3.58
CA GLY A 23 -12.01 -1.14 2.58
C GLY A 23 -11.41 -1.48 1.22
N VAL A 24 -10.15 -1.91 1.17
CA VAL A 24 -9.51 -2.45 -0.03
C VAL A 24 -9.63 -3.97 0.00
N ARG A 25 -10.27 -4.56 -1.01
CA ARG A 25 -10.56 -6.00 -1.06
C ARG A 25 -9.87 -6.74 -2.21
N SER A 26 -9.27 -6.00 -3.16
CA SER A 26 -8.60 -6.56 -4.34
C SER A 26 -7.47 -5.65 -4.81
N VAL A 27 -6.57 -6.18 -5.65
CA VAL A 27 -5.51 -5.39 -6.29
C VAL A 27 -6.13 -4.29 -7.17
N LYS A 28 -7.26 -4.59 -7.84
CA LYS A 28 -8.00 -3.63 -8.66
C LYS A 28 -8.56 -2.46 -7.86
N ASP A 29 -9.04 -2.71 -6.64
CA ASP A 29 -9.49 -1.64 -5.74
C ASP A 29 -8.31 -0.79 -5.30
N LEU A 30 -7.21 -1.43 -4.92
CA LEU A 30 -5.99 -0.75 -4.48
C LEU A 30 -5.45 0.19 -5.56
N ALA A 31 -5.48 -0.25 -6.84
CA ALA A 31 -5.04 0.55 -7.97
C ALA A 31 -5.77 1.90 -8.10
N ARG A 32 -6.98 2.03 -7.54
CA ARG A 32 -7.78 3.27 -7.59
C ARG A 32 -7.62 4.15 -6.35
N ARG A 33 -6.90 3.69 -5.34
CA ARG A 33 -6.70 4.43 -4.09
C ARG A 33 -5.52 5.40 -4.17
N ASP A 34 -5.52 6.33 -3.23
CA ASP A 34 -4.44 7.29 -2.99
C ASP A 34 -3.71 6.88 -1.70
N PRO A 35 -2.40 6.58 -1.75
CA PRO A 35 -1.68 6.01 -0.61
C PRO A 35 -1.52 7.00 0.55
N GLU A 36 -1.46 8.31 0.29
CA GLU A 36 -1.43 9.36 1.31
C GLU A 36 -2.75 9.42 2.08
N ARG A 37 -3.89 9.40 1.39
CA ARG A 37 -5.22 9.35 2.02
C ARG A 37 -5.43 8.05 2.77
N MET A 38 -4.96 6.93 2.23
CA MET A 38 -5.00 5.64 2.93
C MET A 38 -4.22 5.66 4.24
N TYR A 39 -3.00 6.19 4.24
CA TYR A 39 -2.19 6.31 5.44
C TYR A 39 -2.82 7.24 6.49
N ALA A 40 -3.32 8.41 6.05
CA ALA A 40 -4.03 9.33 6.94
C ALA A 40 -5.25 8.65 7.57
N ARG A 41 -6.05 7.95 6.75
CA ARG A 41 -7.22 7.22 7.22
C ARG A 41 -6.88 6.08 8.17
N LEU A 42 -5.76 5.38 7.95
CA LEU A 42 -5.30 4.35 8.87
C LEU A 42 -4.90 4.95 10.23
N CYS A 43 -4.22 6.09 10.24
CA CYS A 43 -3.90 6.81 11.48
C CYS A 43 -5.18 7.21 12.24
N GLU A 44 -6.20 7.69 11.52
CA GLU A 44 -7.51 8.01 12.11
C GLU A 44 -8.19 6.77 12.72
N ILE A 45 -8.26 5.66 11.97
CA ILE A 45 -8.94 4.43 12.41
C ILE A 45 -8.24 3.82 13.64
N THR A 46 -6.91 3.86 13.66
CA THR A 46 -6.10 3.28 14.74
C THR A 46 -5.93 4.23 15.93
N GLY A 47 -6.33 5.50 15.80
CA GLY A 47 -6.14 6.53 16.83
C GLY A 47 -4.69 6.93 17.10
N GLN A 48 -3.74 6.46 16.27
CA GLN A 48 -2.31 6.73 16.46
C GLN A 48 -1.60 6.95 15.13
N ARG A 49 -0.52 7.72 15.17
CA ARG A 49 0.33 7.94 14.01
C ARG A 49 1.09 6.65 13.69
N GLN A 50 0.81 6.09 12.53
CA GLN A 50 1.49 4.89 12.03
C GLN A 50 2.92 5.19 11.60
N ASP A 51 3.78 4.17 11.57
CA ASP A 51 5.15 4.36 11.08
C ASP A 51 5.16 4.83 9.61
N PRO A 52 6.07 5.77 9.23
CA PRO A 52 6.18 6.25 7.86
C PRO A 52 6.48 5.13 6.84
N CYS A 53 7.05 4.00 7.27
CA CYS A 53 7.27 2.85 6.41
C CYS A 53 5.96 2.28 5.85
N VAL A 54 4.85 2.39 6.58
CA VAL A 54 3.52 1.97 6.13
C VAL A 54 3.08 2.77 4.91
N LEU A 55 3.29 4.08 4.92
CA LEU A 55 3.03 4.94 3.75
C LEU A 55 3.87 4.53 2.55
N TYR A 56 5.15 4.21 2.75
CA TYR A 56 6.03 3.78 1.66
C TYR A 56 5.59 2.45 1.07
N THR A 57 5.15 1.52 1.93
CA THR A 57 4.53 0.27 1.50
C THR A 57 3.24 0.51 0.72
N PHE A 58 2.37 1.43 1.17
CA PHE A 58 1.16 1.78 0.42
C PHE A 58 1.47 2.36 -0.96
N ARG A 59 2.45 3.27 -1.06
CA ARG A 59 2.90 3.81 -2.35
C ARG A 59 3.38 2.71 -3.29
N CYS A 60 4.23 1.81 -2.78
CA CYS A 60 4.73 0.66 -3.51
C CYS A 60 3.62 -0.27 -4.00
N ALA A 61 2.68 -0.60 -3.10
CA ALA A 61 1.58 -1.51 -3.39
C ALA A 61 0.59 -0.90 -4.40
N VAL A 62 0.25 0.39 -4.27
CA VAL A 62 -0.60 1.10 -5.24
C VAL A 62 0.09 1.23 -6.59
N TYR A 63 1.39 1.55 -6.63
CA TYR A 63 2.17 1.59 -7.87
C TYR A 63 2.18 0.24 -8.58
N ALA A 64 2.47 -0.84 -7.85
CA ALA A 64 2.46 -2.20 -8.40
C ALA A 64 1.07 -2.61 -8.89
N ALA A 65 0.01 -2.19 -8.20
CA ALA A 65 -1.37 -2.45 -8.61
C ALA A 65 -1.83 -1.64 -9.83
N ARG A 66 -1.33 -0.40 -10.00
CA ARG A 66 -1.65 0.49 -11.13
C ARG A 66 -0.87 0.15 -12.40
N THR A 67 0.34 -0.38 -12.26
CA THR A 67 1.31 -0.45 -13.36
C THR A 67 1.36 -1.87 -13.92
N GLN A 68 0.99 -2.05 -15.19
CA GLN A 68 0.98 -3.37 -15.84
C GLN A 68 2.39 -3.98 -16.00
N ARG A 69 3.41 -3.13 -16.17
CA ARG A 69 4.82 -3.53 -16.24
C ARG A 69 5.65 -2.66 -15.30
N PRO A 70 5.63 -2.94 -13.99
CA PRO A 70 6.30 -2.10 -13.02
C PRO A 70 7.82 -2.27 -13.10
N GLU A 71 8.55 -1.17 -13.02
CA GLU A 71 10.00 -1.19 -12.85
C GLU A 71 10.40 -1.91 -11.56
N SER A 72 11.30 -2.90 -11.67
CA SER A 72 11.72 -3.77 -10.56
C SER A 72 12.31 -3.01 -9.37
N GLU A 73 12.99 -1.88 -9.62
CA GLU A 73 13.51 -1.02 -8.56
C GLU A 73 12.40 -0.34 -7.75
N LEU A 74 11.29 0.02 -8.40
CA LEU A 74 10.15 0.66 -7.73
C LEU A 74 9.24 -0.34 -6.99
N LEU A 75 9.48 -1.64 -7.13
CA LEU A 75 8.83 -2.68 -6.31
C LEU A 75 9.46 -2.84 -4.91
N LYS A 76 10.51 -2.08 -4.61
CA LYS A 76 11.14 -2.06 -3.30
C LYS A 76 10.53 -0.93 -2.47
N TRP A 77 9.74 -1.24 -1.44
CA TRP A 77 9.00 -0.23 -0.66
C TRP A 77 9.91 0.90 -0.13
N TRP A 78 11.15 0.59 0.26
CA TRP A 78 12.08 1.60 0.78
C TRP A 78 12.51 2.65 -0.25
N LYS A 79 12.38 2.36 -1.55
CA LYS A 79 12.63 3.34 -2.62
C LYS A 79 11.58 4.45 -2.67
N TRP A 80 10.44 4.25 -1.99
CA TRP A 80 9.39 5.25 -1.83
C TRP A 80 9.61 6.20 -0.65
N LYS A 81 10.70 6.02 0.12
CA LYS A 81 11.14 6.99 1.11
C LYS A 81 11.47 8.31 0.41
N GLY A 82 10.74 9.37 0.74
CA GLY A 82 10.91 10.69 0.12
C GLY A 82 10.33 10.84 -1.30
N ARG A 83 9.68 9.82 -1.85
CA ARG A 83 8.95 9.92 -3.13
C ARG A 83 7.45 10.00 -2.89
N ARG A 84 6.73 10.77 -3.70
CA ARG A 84 5.26 10.74 -3.75
C ARG A 84 4.85 9.97 -5.00
N LEU A 85 3.79 9.18 -4.88
CA LEU A 85 3.14 8.60 -6.04
C LEU A 85 2.30 9.72 -6.67
N GLN A 86 2.67 10.18 -7.86
CA GLN A 86 1.87 11.14 -8.63
C GLN A 86 0.77 10.41 -9.41
#